data_AF-A0A0D0CMT5-F1
#
_entry.id   AF-A0A0D0CMT5-F1
#
_cell.length_a   1.000
_cell.length_b   1.000
_cell.length_c   1.000
_cell.angle_alpha   90.00
_cell.angle_beta   90.00
_cell.angle_gamma   90.00
#
_symmetry.space_group_name_H-M   'P 1'
#
loop_
_entity.id
_entity.type
_entity.pdbx_description
1 polymer ?
#
loop_
_entity_poly.entity_id
_entity_poly.type
_entity_poly.pdbx_seq_one_letter_code
_entity_poly.pdbx_strand_id
1 'polypeptide(L)'
;LPSQFIIPGTCGKLPTDIGMPSGGPLTADQWLLLSTVYCPIIPQLWSQCLSSIESQQILTDQVKFISHQEADKTALTEKKAADAHALKIARAQGKEALAAKKAWIAQEKVTAAELKKAEKFRLNSAKQTEKARITAEKKALKAQATEQKWIPEIDDTIKDVQALEDMDGHEELKFTLHPDDPAHFLKLSSALRLLIKHTITDVDIEEADQLIRESCTGLIKLYGLSCIKPNHHYTTHTTTFVHNFGPLHDFWTFLFERLNKVLKLFKTNNHSGGELETTFFCEFHHMCQSS
;
A
#
# COMPACT_ATOMS: atom_id res chain seq x y z
N LEU A 1 18.53 -21.17 14.16
CA LEU A 1 19.23 -20.00 14.74
C LEU A 1 18.72 -18.77 14.01
N PRO A 2 18.10 -17.79 14.69
CA PRO A 2 17.68 -16.57 14.03
C PRO A 2 18.95 -15.84 13.61
N SER A 3 19.23 -15.81 12.31
CA SER A 3 20.28 -14.96 11.75
C SER A 3 19.89 -13.52 12.05
N GLN A 4 20.53 -12.93 13.06
CA GLN A 4 20.35 -11.54 13.43
C GLN A 4 20.75 -10.70 12.22
N PHE A 5 19.76 -10.18 11.50
CA PHE A 5 19.99 -9.40 10.29
C PHE A 5 20.53 -8.04 10.70
N ILE A 6 21.82 -7.82 10.45
CA ILE A 6 22.49 -6.54 10.73
C ILE A 6 22.47 -5.73 9.45
N ILE A 7 21.69 -4.66 9.44
CA ILE A 7 21.73 -3.67 8.37
C ILE A 7 23.06 -2.92 8.49
N PRO A 8 23.86 -2.82 7.41
CA PRO A 8 25.08 -2.03 7.43
C PRO A 8 24.79 -0.60 7.86
N GLY A 9 25.58 -0.04 8.78
CA GLY A 9 25.39 1.33 9.28
C GLY A 9 25.52 2.43 8.23
N THR A 10 25.97 2.08 7.03
CA THR A 10 26.04 2.95 5.84
C THR A 10 24.70 3.09 5.12
N CYS A 11 23.73 2.21 5.38
CA CYS A 11 22.38 2.33 4.86
C CYS A 11 21.55 3.31 5.71
N GLY A 12 20.67 4.07 5.07
CA GLY A 12 19.66 4.86 5.79
C GLY A 12 18.75 3.96 6.65
N LYS A 13 17.91 4.58 7.48
CA LYS A 13 16.89 3.86 8.25
C LYS A 13 15.51 4.06 7.63
N LEU A 14 14.72 2.99 7.56
CA LEU A 14 13.30 3.09 7.31
C LEU A 14 12.60 3.76 8.52
N PRO A 15 11.58 4.61 8.31
CA PRO A 15 10.73 5.09 9.40
C PRO A 15 10.13 3.92 10.18
N THR A 16 9.86 4.13 11.48
CA THR A 16 9.22 3.11 12.32
C THR A 16 7.71 3.04 12.12
N ASP A 17 7.12 4.06 11.50
CA ASP A 17 5.68 4.24 11.35
C ASP A 17 5.22 4.17 9.88
N ILE A 18 5.92 3.36 9.07
CA ILE A 18 5.52 3.07 7.68
C ILE A 18 4.10 2.50 7.66
N GLY A 19 3.23 3.13 6.87
CA GLY A 19 1.83 2.71 6.74
C GLY A 19 0.89 3.29 7.79
N MET A 20 1.43 3.95 8.83
CA MET A 20 0.62 4.69 9.79
C MET A 20 0.26 6.07 9.23
N PRO A 21 -0.91 6.63 9.57
CA PRO A 21 -1.28 7.99 9.16
C PRO A 21 -0.27 9.08 9.59
N SER A 22 0.52 8.82 10.63
CA SER A 22 1.55 9.73 11.16
C SER A 22 2.84 9.77 10.34
N GLY A 23 3.19 8.69 9.65
CA GLY A 23 4.54 8.52 9.07
C GLY A 23 4.78 9.27 7.78
N GLY A 24 3.72 9.80 7.16
CA GLY A 24 3.83 10.48 5.87
C GLY A 24 4.31 9.55 4.74
N PRO A 25 4.53 10.10 3.54
CA PRO A 25 5.04 9.34 2.41
C PRO A 25 6.55 9.06 2.55
N LEU A 26 6.99 7.89 2.11
CA LEU A 26 8.40 7.53 2.04
C LEU A 26 9.15 8.44 1.04
N THR A 27 10.34 8.88 1.44
CA THR A 27 11.29 9.57 0.56
C THR A 27 11.92 8.62 -0.47
N ALA A 28 12.53 9.18 -1.52
CA ALA A 28 13.20 8.40 -2.57
C ALA A 28 14.25 7.42 -2.00
N ASP A 29 15.12 7.87 -1.09
CA ASP A 29 16.13 7.01 -0.46
C ASP A 29 15.51 5.89 0.39
N GLN A 30 14.38 6.17 1.05
CA GLN A 30 13.64 5.17 1.83
C GLN A 30 12.93 4.15 0.93
N TRP A 31 12.36 4.58 -0.19
CA TRP A 31 11.82 3.68 -1.21
C TRP A 31 12.91 2.79 -1.80
N LEU A 32 14.07 3.36 -2.11
CA LEU A 32 15.22 2.60 -2.62
C LEU A 32 15.66 1.54 -1.62
N LEU A 33 15.80 1.91 -0.35
CA LEU A 33 16.17 1.01 0.73
C LEU A 33 15.13 -0.10 0.94
N LEU A 34 13.85 0.26 0.99
CA LEU A 34 12.75 -0.71 1.10
C LEU A 34 12.80 -1.72 -0.05
N SER A 35 12.99 -1.24 -1.28
CA SER A 35 12.96 -2.05 -2.49
C SER A 35 14.19 -2.97 -2.63
N THR A 36 15.39 -2.50 -2.29
CA THR A 36 16.65 -3.23 -2.55
C THR A 36 17.11 -4.08 -1.37
N VAL A 37 16.85 -3.64 -0.14
CA VAL A 37 17.34 -4.30 1.08
C VAL A 37 16.23 -5.10 1.76
N TYR A 38 15.06 -4.51 1.97
CA TYR A 38 14.02 -5.14 2.80
C TYR A 38 13.06 -6.05 2.00
N CYS A 39 12.70 -5.67 0.77
CA CYS A 39 11.80 -6.43 -0.10
C CYS A 39 12.24 -7.91 -0.30
N PRO A 40 13.54 -8.21 -0.45
CA PRO A 40 14.05 -9.59 -0.48
C PRO A 40 13.90 -10.39 0.83
N ILE A 41 13.80 -9.70 1.96
CA ILE A 41 13.89 -10.29 3.31
C ILE A 41 12.51 -10.51 3.92
N ILE A 42 11.56 -9.62 3.62
CA ILE A 42 10.18 -9.67 4.10
C ILE A 42 9.56 -11.09 3.98
N PRO A 43 9.75 -11.82 2.87
CA PRO A 43 9.25 -13.19 2.77
C PRO A 43 9.84 -14.21 3.76
N GLN A 44 11.12 -14.06 4.13
CA GLN A 44 11.81 -14.94 5.07
C GLN A 44 11.34 -14.71 6.52
N LEU A 45 10.94 -13.48 6.83
CA LEU A 45 10.33 -13.12 8.11
C LEU A 45 8.87 -13.55 8.17
N TRP A 46 8.18 -13.56 7.02
CA TRP A 46 6.76 -13.87 6.94
C TRP A 46 6.39 -15.31 7.38
N SER A 47 7.23 -16.30 7.08
CA SER A 47 6.99 -17.69 7.50
C SER A 47 6.96 -17.88 9.03
N GLN A 48 7.51 -16.93 9.78
CA GLN A 48 7.56 -16.96 11.25
C GLN A 48 6.33 -16.30 11.89
N CYS A 49 5.60 -15.45 11.16
CA CYS A 49 4.46 -14.69 11.68
C CYS A 49 3.10 -15.40 11.48
N LEU A 50 3.00 -16.41 10.62
CA LEU A 50 1.73 -17.08 10.29
C LEU A 50 1.35 -18.27 11.19
N SER A 51 2.10 -18.56 12.26
CA SER A 51 1.95 -19.81 13.03
C SER A 51 0.85 -19.80 14.11
N SER A 52 -0.26 -19.09 13.94
CA SER A 52 -1.38 -19.13 14.90
C SER A 52 -2.73 -19.41 14.24
N ILE A 53 -3.49 -20.33 14.83
CA ILE A 53 -4.80 -20.87 14.39
C ILE A 53 -5.89 -19.79 14.29
N GLU A 54 -5.75 -18.66 14.97
CA GLU A 54 -6.60 -17.45 14.81
C GLU A 54 -6.58 -16.88 13.38
N SER A 55 -5.53 -17.18 12.60
CA SER A 55 -5.35 -16.67 11.24
C SER A 55 -6.41 -17.23 10.27
N GLN A 56 -6.87 -18.48 10.40
CA GLN A 56 -7.71 -19.12 9.37
C GLN A 56 -9.12 -18.50 9.24
N GLN A 57 -9.74 -18.12 10.36
CA GLN A 57 -11.07 -17.49 10.35
C GLN A 57 -11.00 -16.08 9.77
N ILE A 58 -9.99 -15.31 10.17
CA ILE A 58 -9.74 -13.95 9.66
C ILE A 58 -9.48 -13.99 8.14
N LEU A 59 -8.67 -14.94 7.66
CA LEU A 59 -8.41 -15.14 6.23
C LEU A 59 -9.69 -15.46 5.45
N THR A 60 -10.57 -16.32 6.01
CA THR A 60 -11.83 -16.71 5.38
C THR A 60 -12.81 -15.54 5.26
N ASP A 61 -12.90 -14.71 6.30
CA ASP A 61 -13.81 -13.56 6.29
C ASP A 61 -13.29 -12.44 5.37
N GLN A 62 -11.99 -12.34 5.15
CA GLN A 62 -11.42 -11.46 4.14
C GLN A 62 -11.66 -11.92 2.71
N VAL A 63 -11.51 -13.21 2.41
CA VAL A 63 -11.85 -13.74 1.08
C VAL A 63 -13.30 -13.42 0.73
N LYS A 64 -14.23 -13.56 1.69
CA LYS A 64 -15.64 -13.15 1.53
C LYS A 64 -15.78 -11.64 1.29
N PHE A 65 -15.04 -10.82 2.05
CA PHE A 65 -15.07 -9.36 1.90
C PHE A 65 -14.58 -8.92 0.51
N ILE A 66 -13.48 -9.50 0.03
CA ILE A 66 -12.92 -9.21 -1.30
C ILE A 66 -13.91 -9.63 -2.38
N SER A 67 -14.47 -10.85 -2.28
CA SER A 67 -15.49 -11.34 -3.22
C SER A 67 -16.73 -10.43 -3.27
N HIS A 68 -17.20 -9.94 -2.13
CA HIS A 68 -18.33 -9.01 -2.08
C HIS A 68 -17.98 -7.66 -2.72
N GLN A 69 -16.77 -7.14 -2.46
CA GLN A 69 -16.28 -5.91 -3.08
C GLN A 69 -16.17 -6.03 -4.61
N GLU A 70 -15.74 -7.18 -5.11
CA GLU A 70 -15.69 -7.46 -6.55
C GLU A 70 -17.08 -7.55 -7.17
N ALA A 71 -18.03 -8.21 -6.51
CA ALA A 71 -19.42 -8.28 -6.97
C ALA A 71 -20.03 -6.88 -7.07
N ASP A 72 -19.82 -6.03 -6.07
CA ASP A 72 -20.28 -4.63 -6.07
C ASP A 72 -19.68 -3.81 -7.22
N LYS A 73 -18.37 -3.99 -7.47
CA LYS A 73 -17.67 -3.32 -8.56
C LYS A 73 -18.16 -3.80 -9.93
N THR A 74 -18.39 -5.09 -10.08
CA THR A 74 -18.88 -5.72 -11.32
C THR A 74 -20.32 -5.28 -11.62
N ALA A 75 -21.20 -5.30 -10.61
CA ALA A 75 -22.55 -4.78 -10.73
C ALA A 75 -22.57 -3.29 -11.12
N LEU A 76 -21.62 -2.50 -10.60
CA LEU A 76 -21.50 -1.08 -10.95
C LEU A 76 -21.05 -0.89 -12.42
N THR A 77 -20.12 -1.69 -12.93
CA THR A 77 -19.69 -1.61 -14.33
C THR A 77 -20.79 -2.06 -15.29
N GLU A 78 -21.48 -3.15 -14.97
CA GLU A 78 -22.65 -3.63 -15.72
C GLU A 78 -23.78 -2.60 -15.74
N LYS A 79 -24.10 -2.01 -14.58
CA LYS A 79 -25.09 -0.94 -14.49
C LYS A 79 -24.71 0.27 -15.35
N LYS A 80 -23.45 0.68 -15.34
CA LYS A 80 -22.96 1.77 -16.21
C LYS A 80 -23.09 1.42 -17.70
N ALA A 81 -22.80 0.17 -18.08
CA ALA A 81 -22.96 -0.29 -19.46
C ALA A 81 -24.44 -0.33 -19.87
N ALA A 82 -25.32 -0.81 -18.99
CA ALA A 82 -26.77 -0.83 -19.19
C ALA A 82 -27.35 0.59 -19.31
N ASP A 83 -26.93 1.51 -18.44
CA ASP A 83 -27.28 2.93 -18.50
C ASP A 83 -26.85 3.56 -19.83
N ALA A 84 -25.61 3.29 -20.26
CA ALA A 84 -25.09 3.78 -21.53
C ALA A 84 -25.87 3.23 -22.73
N HIS A 85 -26.24 1.94 -22.70
CA HIS A 85 -27.06 1.30 -23.72
C HIS A 85 -28.48 1.89 -23.76
N ALA A 86 -29.11 2.05 -22.59
CA ALA A 86 -30.44 2.65 -22.48
C ALA A 86 -30.48 4.10 -22.96
N LEU A 87 -29.42 4.87 -22.70
CA LEU A 87 -29.27 6.24 -23.23
C LEU A 87 -29.13 6.27 -24.76
N LYS A 88 -28.48 5.27 -25.37
CA LYS A 88 -28.40 5.14 -26.84
C LYS A 88 -29.77 4.86 -27.45
N ILE A 89 -30.54 3.95 -26.87
CA ILE A 89 -31.92 3.65 -27.31
C ILE A 89 -32.81 4.90 -27.19
N ALA A 90 -32.78 5.56 -26.03
CA ALA A 90 -33.58 6.77 -25.79
C ALA A 90 -33.21 7.92 -26.75
N ARG A 91 -31.93 8.03 -27.13
CA ARG A 91 -31.47 9.02 -28.12
C ARG A 91 -32.07 8.76 -29.51
N ALA A 92 -32.26 7.50 -29.90
CA ALA A 92 -32.90 7.13 -31.17
C ALA A 92 -34.42 7.45 -31.19
N GLN A 93 -35.06 7.46 -30.02
CA GLN A 93 -36.49 7.75 -29.85
C GLN A 93 -36.83 9.24 -29.79
N GLY A 94 -35.83 10.13 -29.65
CA GLY A 94 -36.00 11.58 -29.69
C GLY A 94 -35.45 12.31 -28.45
N LYS A 95 -35.45 13.65 -28.52
CA LYS A 95 -34.86 14.51 -27.47
C LYS A 95 -35.58 14.39 -26.13
N GLU A 96 -36.90 14.24 -26.17
CA GLU A 96 -37.74 14.13 -24.97
C GLU A 96 -37.52 12.79 -24.24
N ALA A 97 -37.46 11.69 -24.98
CA ALA A 97 -37.12 10.36 -24.44
C ALA A 97 -35.71 10.32 -23.82
N LEU A 98 -34.73 10.98 -24.45
CA LEU A 98 -33.37 11.09 -23.89
C LEU A 98 -33.35 11.91 -22.59
N ALA A 99 -34.09 13.02 -22.53
CA ALA A 99 -34.18 13.86 -21.33
C ALA A 99 -34.84 13.10 -20.17
N ALA A 100 -35.96 12.42 -20.43
CA ALA A 100 -36.66 11.60 -19.45
C ALA A 100 -35.76 10.47 -18.91
N LYS A 101 -35.05 9.75 -19.79
CA LYS A 101 -34.17 8.65 -19.35
C LYS A 101 -32.96 9.15 -18.55
N LYS A 102 -32.38 10.30 -18.91
CA LYS A 102 -31.31 10.94 -18.11
C LYS A 102 -31.78 11.33 -16.71
N ALA A 103 -32.96 11.93 -16.61
CA ALA A 103 -33.53 12.31 -15.31
C ALA A 103 -33.79 11.09 -14.41
N TRP A 104 -34.32 10.00 -14.99
CA TRP A 104 -34.54 8.75 -14.28
C TRP A 104 -33.23 8.14 -13.73
N ILE A 105 -32.18 8.04 -14.57
CA ILE A 105 -30.86 7.54 -14.14
C ILE A 105 -30.26 8.44 -13.04
N ALA A 106 -30.46 9.77 -13.14
CA ALA A 106 -29.97 10.71 -12.14
C ALA A 106 -30.67 10.51 -10.78
N GLN A 107 -32.00 10.35 -10.78
CA GLN A 107 -32.78 10.10 -9.56
C GLN A 107 -32.37 8.79 -8.89
N GLU A 108 -32.19 7.72 -9.68
CA GLU A 108 -31.75 6.42 -9.17
C GLU A 108 -30.33 6.47 -8.56
N LYS A 109 -29.44 7.32 -9.09
CA LYS A 109 -28.11 7.53 -8.51
C LYS A 109 -28.17 8.28 -7.18
N VAL A 110 -29.06 9.26 -7.06
CA VAL A 110 -29.26 10.02 -5.82
C VAL A 110 -29.80 9.09 -4.72
N THR A 111 -30.84 8.30 -5.01
CA THR A 111 -31.41 7.37 -4.04
C THR A 111 -30.41 6.30 -3.62
N ALA A 112 -29.62 5.75 -4.56
CA ALA A 112 -28.56 4.81 -4.24
C ALA A 112 -27.45 5.43 -3.35
N ALA A 113 -27.11 6.70 -3.55
CA ALA A 113 -26.14 7.41 -2.72
C ALA A 113 -26.67 7.66 -1.29
N GLU A 114 -27.94 7.99 -1.15
CA GLU A 114 -28.61 8.16 0.15
C GLU A 114 -28.68 6.84 0.93
N LEU A 115 -29.05 5.74 0.27
CA LEU A 115 -29.07 4.41 0.89
C LEU A 115 -27.67 3.99 1.38
N LYS A 116 -26.63 4.18 0.55
CA LYS A 116 -25.24 3.89 0.96
C LYS A 116 -24.78 4.76 2.12
N LYS A 117 -25.20 6.03 2.17
CA LYS A 117 -24.89 6.94 3.28
C LYS A 117 -25.57 6.49 4.57
N ALA A 118 -26.84 6.10 4.50
CA ALA A 118 -27.59 5.58 5.65
C ALA A 118 -27.01 4.26 6.18
N GLU A 119 -26.62 3.35 5.28
CA GLU A 119 -25.98 2.09 5.65
C GLU A 119 -24.63 2.29 6.33
N LYS A 120 -23.78 3.18 5.77
CA LYS A 120 -22.49 3.54 6.38
C LYS A 120 -22.67 4.13 7.78
N PHE A 121 -23.67 4.99 7.96
CA PHE A 121 -24.01 5.55 9.26
C PHE A 121 -24.40 4.45 10.25
N ARG A 122 -25.28 3.52 9.84
CA ARG A 122 -25.70 2.38 10.68
C ARG A 122 -24.53 1.47 11.08
N LEU A 123 -23.63 1.16 10.14
CA LEU A 123 -22.45 0.33 10.42
C LEU A 123 -21.49 1.03 11.40
N ASN A 124 -21.30 2.34 11.27
CA ASN A 124 -20.48 3.13 12.19
C ASN A 124 -21.10 3.17 13.59
N SER A 125 -22.41 3.35 13.70
CA SER A 125 -23.12 3.28 14.97
C SER A 125 -22.94 1.92 15.63
N ALA A 126 -23.13 0.82 14.88
CA ALA A 126 -22.94 -0.54 15.40
C ALA A 126 -21.51 -0.80 15.88
N LYS A 127 -20.49 -0.35 15.14
CA LYS A 127 -19.08 -0.42 15.56
C LYS A 127 -18.81 0.34 16.84
N GLN A 128 -19.42 1.51 17.01
CA GLN A 128 -19.28 2.32 18.22
C GLN A 128 -19.94 1.64 19.42
N THR A 129 -21.09 0.99 19.21
CA THR A 129 -21.77 0.19 20.25
C THR A 129 -20.92 -1.01 20.66
N GLU A 130 -20.32 -1.71 19.70
CA GLU A 130 -19.46 -2.87 19.96
C GLU A 130 -18.17 -2.48 20.69
N LYS A 131 -17.53 -1.35 20.31
CA LYS A 131 -16.40 -0.79 21.07
C LYS A 131 -16.79 -0.53 22.52
N ALA A 132 -17.95 0.09 22.75
CA ALA A 132 -18.43 0.39 24.09
C ALA A 132 -18.70 -0.89 24.89
N ARG A 133 -19.22 -1.94 24.25
CA ARG A 133 -19.42 -3.27 24.85
C ARG A 133 -18.10 -3.90 25.31
N ILE A 134 -17.11 -3.98 24.42
CA ILE A 134 -15.78 -4.54 24.71
C ILE A 134 -15.09 -3.75 25.83
N THR A 135 -15.21 -2.41 25.80
CA THR A 135 -14.63 -1.54 26.83
C THR A 135 -15.29 -1.77 28.19
N ALA A 136 -16.61 -1.94 28.24
CA ALA A 136 -17.34 -2.25 29.47
C ALA A 136 -16.99 -3.63 30.01
N GLU A 137 -16.84 -4.63 29.13
CA GLU A 137 -16.47 -6.00 29.47
C GLU A 137 -15.05 -6.08 30.05
N LYS A 138 -14.08 -5.40 29.43
CA LYS A 138 -12.71 -5.26 29.97
C LYS A 138 -12.70 -4.57 31.34
N LYS A 139 -13.52 -3.52 31.53
CA LYS A 139 -13.65 -2.82 32.81
C LYS A 139 -14.26 -3.71 33.90
N ALA A 140 -15.24 -4.54 33.56
CA ALA A 140 -15.86 -5.50 34.47
C ALA A 140 -14.89 -6.63 34.88
N LEU A 141 -14.12 -7.17 33.93
CA LEU A 141 -13.07 -8.16 34.19
C LEU A 141 -11.97 -7.61 35.11
N LYS A 142 -11.55 -6.36 34.90
CA LYS A 142 -10.55 -5.68 35.76
C LYS A 142 -11.09 -5.44 37.18
N ALA A 143 -12.38 -5.12 37.31
CA ALA A 143 -13.02 -4.96 38.62
C ALA A 143 -13.10 -6.30 39.38
N GLN A 144 -13.47 -7.40 38.71
CA GLN A 144 -13.50 -8.75 39.30
C GLN A 144 -12.10 -9.25 39.70
N ALA A 145 -11.06 -8.96 38.91
CA ALA A 145 -9.68 -9.31 39.23
C ALA A 145 -9.13 -8.55 40.45
N THR A 146 -9.69 -7.37 40.77
CA THR A 146 -9.28 -6.55 41.93
C THR A 146 -9.88 -7.08 43.24
N GLU A 147 -11.01 -7.79 43.20
CA GLU A 147 -11.63 -8.41 44.39
C GLU A 147 -10.96 -9.72 44.84
N GLN A 148 -10.14 -10.35 44.00
CA GLN A 148 -9.59 -11.70 44.26
C GLN A 148 -8.09 -11.78 44.64
N LYS A 149 -7.42 -10.66 44.95
CA LYS A 149 -5.99 -10.71 45.34
C LYS A 149 -5.64 -9.81 46.53
N TRP A 150 -5.61 -10.40 47.73
CA TRP A 150 -4.83 -9.91 48.87
C TRP A 150 -3.68 -10.89 49.14
N ILE A 151 -2.43 -10.40 49.09
CA ILE A 151 -1.23 -10.69 49.92
C ILE A 151 0.04 -10.22 49.15
N PRO A 152 1.07 -9.67 49.83
CA PRO A 152 1.96 -8.63 49.31
C PRO A 152 3.37 -9.07 48.84
N GLU A 153 3.96 -8.17 48.04
CA GLU A 153 5.38 -7.90 47.72
C GLU A 153 6.34 -9.07 47.45
N ILE A 154 6.71 -9.23 46.16
CA ILE A 154 8.06 -9.61 45.74
C ILE A 154 8.51 -8.68 44.59
N ASP A 155 9.69 -8.12 44.85
CA ASP A 155 10.71 -7.40 44.10
C ASP A 155 10.77 -7.40 42.54
N ASP A 156 11.43 -6.35 42.05
CA ASP A 156 11.76 -5.90 40.70
C ASP A 156 12.14 -6.98 39.66
N THR A 157 11.19 -7.47 38.83
CA THR A 157 11.55 -8.04 37.50
C THR A 157 10.42 -8.09 36.45
N ILE A 158 9.42 -7.19 36.48
CA ILE A 158 8.41 -7.13 35.41
C ILE A 158 8.10 -5.66 35.07
N LYS A 159 8.99 -5.02 34.31
CA LYS A 159 8.69 -3.74 33.63
C LYS A 159 8.52 -3.90 32.10
N ASP A 160 8.83 -5.07 31.54
CA ASP A 160 8.81 -5.29 30.09
C ASP A 160 7.54 -5.98 29.56
N VAL A 161 6.58 -6.33 30.42
CA VAL A 161 5.30 -6.92 29.98
C VAL A 161 4.17 -5.87 29.91
N GLN A 162 4.35 -4.70 30.51
CA GLN A 162 3.29 -3.67 30.58
C GLN A 162 3.22 -2.73 29.37
N ALA A 163 4.14 -2.83 28.40
CA ALA A 163 4.13 -2.01 27.19
C ALA A 163 3.38 -2.65 26.00
N LEU A 164 2.89 -3.89 26.16
CA LEU A 164 2.09 -4.58 25.14
C LEU A 164 0.57 -4.43 25.34
N GLU A 165 0.13 -3.66 26.35
CA GLU A 165 -1.29 -3.56 26.71
C GLU A 165 -2.00 -2.29 26.21
N ASP A 166 -1.32 -1.39 25.48
CA ASP A 166 -1.89 -0.13 24.96
C ASP A 166 -2.20 -0.15 23.45
N MET A 167 -2.34 -1.32 22.83
CA MET A 167 -2.77 -1.42 21.43
C MET A 167 -4.30 -1.35 21.33
N ASP A 168 -4.80 -0.19 20.87
CA ASP A 168 -6.19 0.17 20.58
C ASP A 168 -6.90 -0.95 19.78
N GLY A 169 -7.95 -1.52 20.37
CA GLY A 169 -8.75 -2.62 19.82
C GLY A 169 -9.67 -2.21 18.68
N HIS A 170 -9.12 -1.66 17.59
CA HIS A 170 -9.89 -1.24 16.41
C HIS A 170 -9.39 -1.71 15.04
N GLU A 171 -8.35 -2.53 14.97
CA GLU A 171 -7.73 -2.87 13.68
C GLU A 171 -7.77 -4.34 13.28
N GLU A 172 -8.47 -5.21 14.02
CA GLU A 172 -8.39 -6.67 13.85
C GLU A 172 -8.81 -7.23 12.47
N LEU A 173 -9.46 -6.45 11.60
CA LEU A 173 -9.86 -6.91 10.26
C LEU A 173 -9.40 -6.02 9.09
N LYS A 174 -8.63 -4.95 9.34
CA LYS A 174 -8.19 -4.04 8.27
C LYS A 174 -6.85 -4.43 7.64
N PHE A 175 -6.06 -5.29 8.30
CA PHE A 175 -4.66 -5.55 7.94
C PHE A 175 -4.30 -7.02 7.75
N THR A 176 -5.28 -7.89 7.47
CA THR A 176 -4.95 -9.26 7.10
C THR A 176 -4.68 -9.32 5.60
N LEU A 177 -3.61 -10.01 5.22
CA LEU A 177 -3.23 -10.27 3.84
C LEU A 177 -3.82 -11.64 3.46
N HIS A 178 -4.19 -11.83 2.20
CA HIS A 178 -4.60 -13.14 1.67
C HIS A 178 -3.51 -14.18 1.99
N PRO A 179 -3.83 -15.44 2.33
CA PRO A 179 -2.81 -16.44 2.69
C PRO A 179 -1.78 -16.68 1.57
N ASP A 180 -2.17 -16.46 0.32
CA ASP A 180 -1.29 -16.56 -0.84
C ASP A 180 -0.52 -15.27 -1.18
N ASP A 181 -0.82 -14.12 -0.56
CA ASP A 181 -0.08 -12.87 -0.81
C ASP A 181 1.43 -12.98 -0.62
N PRO A 182 1.95 -13.72 0.37
CA PRO A 182 3.39 -13.86 0.55
C PRO A 182 4.06 -14.49 -0.68
N ALA A 183 3.41 -15.47 -1.31
CA ALA A 183 3.91 -16.10 -2.53
C ALA A 183 3.90 -15.13 -3.72
N HIS A 184 2.88 -14.28 -3.81
CA HIS A 184 2.80 -13.24 -4.86
C HIS A 184 3.82 -12.12 -4.66
N PHE A 185 4.01 -11.70 -3.42
CA PHE A 185 5.02 -10.72 -3.03
C PHE A 185 6.43 -11.26 -3.28
N LEU A 186 6.67 -12.55 -2.98
CA LEU A 186 7.92 -13.24 -3.29
C LEU A 186 8.29 -13.17 -4.76
N LYS A 187 7.33 -13.39 -5.66
CA LYS A 187 7.58 -13.29 -7.11
C LYS A 187 8.03 -11.89 -7.51
N LEU A 188 7.37 -10.86 -6.96
CA LEU A 188 7.75 -9.46 -7.19
C LEU A 188 9.15 -9.15 -6.61
N SER A 189 9.44 -9.59 -5.39
CA SER A 189 10.75 -9.43 -4.77
C SER A 189 11.85 -10.12 -5.58
N SER A 190 11.60 -11.33 -6.07
CA SER A 190 12.54 -12.07 -6.91
C SER A 190 12.79 -11.37 -8.25
N ALA A 191 11.74 -10.90 -8.93
CA ALA A 191 11.88 -10.13 -10.16
C ALA A 191 12.72 -8.87 -9.94
N LEU A 192 12.43 -8.13 -8.86
CA LEU A 192 13.18 -6.92 -8.53
C LEU A 192 14.66 -7.22 -8.28
N ARG A 193 14.98 -8.32 -7.58
CA ARG A 193 16.37 -8.75 -7.36
C ARG A 193 17.13 -9.03 -8.66
N LEU A 194 16.47 -9.59 -9.67
CA LEU A 194 17.08 -9.81 -10.98
C LEU A 194 17.35 -8.49 -11.68
N LEU A 195 16.39 -7.57 -11.66
CA LEU A 195 16.47 -6.29 -12.38
C LEU A 195 17.46 -5.29 -11.76
N ILE A 196 17.82 -5.44 -10.48
CA ILE A 196 18.80 -4.58 -9.79
C ILE A 196 20.25 -5.12 -9.85
N LYS A 197 20.50 -6.27 -10.51
CA LYS A 197 21.86 -6.80 -10.66
C LYS A 197 22.76 -5.79 -11.39
N HIS A 198 24.05 -5.78 -11.03
CA HIS A 198 25.05 -4.96 -11.74
C HIS A 198 25.34 -5.44 -13.16
N THR A 199 25.21 -6.74 -13.40
CA THR A 199 25.29 -7.34 -14.72
C THR A 199 24.04 -8.20 -14.88
N ILE A 200 23.28 -7.93 -15.94
CA ILE A 200 22.04 -8.63 -16.25
C ILE A 200 22.18 -9.34 -17.59
N THR A 201 21.64 -10.55 -17.68
CA THR A 201 21.61 -11.35 -18.91
C THR A 201 20.21 -11.43 -19.48
N ASP A 202 20.06 -11.82 -20.74
CA ASP A 202 18.73 -12.00 -21.36
C ASP A 202 17.88 -13.04 -20.62
N VAL A 203 18.52 -14.08 -20.06
CA VAL A 203 17.85 -15.09 -19.23
C VAL A 203 17.30 -14.47 -17.94
N ASP A 204 18.05 -13.58 -17.30
CA ASP A 204 17.58 -12.86 -16.11
C ASP A 204 16.39 -11.94 -16.45
N ILE A 205 16.42 -11.31 -17.62
CA ILE A 205 15.35 -10.42 -18.10
C ILE A 205 14.07 -11.22 -18.37
N GLU A 206 14.18 -12.38 -19.02
CA GLU A 206 13.06 -13.27 -19.30
C GLU A 206 12.45 -13.83 -17.99
N GLU A 207 13.28 -14.27 -17.05
CA GLU A 207 12.83 -14.74 -15.74
C GLU A 207 12.13 -13.62 -14.95
N ALA A 208 12.68 -12.40 -14.97
CA ALA A 208 12.05 -11.25 -14.32
C ALA A 208 10.70 -10.89 -14.95
N ASP A 209 10.57 -10.96 -16.28
CA ASP A 209 9.31 -10.71 -16.99
C ASP A 209 8.23 -11.72 -16.61
N GLN A 210 8.61 -13.01 -16.58
CA GLN A 210 7.70 -14.08 -16.16
C GLN A 210 7.22 -13.85 -14.72
N LEU A 211 8.13 -13.56 -13.78
CA LEU A 211 7.80 -13.33 -12.38
C LEU A 211 6.88 -12.12 -12.18
N ILE A 212 7.09 -11.02 -12.91
CA ILE A 212 6.22 -9.83 -12.88
C ILE A 212 4.82 -10.17 -13.37
N ARG A 213 4.70 -10.88 -14.50
CA ARG A 213 3.39 -11.27 -15.07
C ARG A 213 2.64 -12.23 -14.16
N GLU A 214 3.34 -13.20 -13.57
CA GLU A 214 2.75 -14.14 -12.63
C GLU A 214 2.27 -13.44 -11.35
N SER A 215 3.05 -12.49 -10.84
CA SER A 215 2.65 -11.67 -9.68
C SER A 215 1.39 -10.86 -10.00
N CYS A 216 1.33 -10.18 -11.15
CA CYS A 216 0.14 -9.42 -11.57
C CYS A 216 -1.08 -10.33 -11.80
N THR A 217 -0.91 -11.47 -12.45
CA THR A 217 -1.98 -12.44 -12.70
C THR A 217 -2.52 -13.00 -11.39
N GLY A 218 -1.63 -13.26 -10.44
CA GLY A 218 -2.00 -13.69 -9.11
C GLY A 218 -2.77 -12.64 -8.32
N LEU A 219 -2.35 -11.37 -8.37
CA LEU A 219 -3.12 -10.26 -7.79
C LEU A 219 -4.54 -10.16 -8.38
N ILE A 220 -4.70 -10.42 -9.69
CA ILE A 220 -6.02 -10.47 -10.34
C ILE A 220 -6.84 -11.65 -9.80
N LYS A 221 -6.23 -12.80 -9.54
CA LYS A 221 -6.93 -13.97 -8.98
C LYS A 221 -7.37 -13.74 -7.54
N LEU A 222 -6.57 -13.02 -6.76
CA LEU A 222 -6.82 -12.78 -5.34
C LEU A 222 -7.76 -11.61 -5.07
N TYR A 223 -7.66 -10.54 -5.87
CA TYR A 223 -8.32 -9.25 -5.63
C TYR A 223 -9.09 -8.70 -6.84
N GLY A 224 -9.15 -9.48 -7.91
CA GLY A 224 -9.92 -9.17 -9.10
C GLY A 224 -9.25 -8.13 -9.99
N LEU A 225 -9.80 -7.91 -11.18
CA LEU A 225 -9.22 -6.96 -12.15
C LEU A 225 -9.13 -5.52 -11.61
N SER A 226 -9.95 -5.18 -10.62
CA SER A 226 -10.03 -3.82 -10.08
C SER A 226 -8.82 -3.41 -9.23
N CYS A 227 -8.00 -4.36 -8.78
CA CYS A 227 -6.79 -4.08 -8.02
C CYS A 227 -5.65 -3.55 -8.93
N ILE A 228 -5.72 -3.86 -10.23
CA ILE A 228 -4.71 -3.51 -11.22
C ILE A 228 -4.81 -2.02 -11.55
N LYS A 229 -3.80 -1.29 -11.04
CA LYS A 229 -3.54 0.12 -11.38
C LYS A 229 -2.61 0.24 -12.60
N PRO A 230 -2.59 1.39 -13.29
CA PRO A 230 -1.66 1.66 -14.39
C PRO A 230 -0.19 1.34 -14.06
N ASN A 231 0.24 1.55 -12.81
CA ASN A 231 1.60 1.20 -12.39
C ASN A 231 1.92 -0.29 -12.57
N HIS A 232 0.97 -1.21 -12.34
CA HIS A 232 1.20 -2.64 -12.58
C HIS A 232 1.39 -2.91 -14.07
N HIS A 233 0.67 -2.21 -14.94
CA HIS A 233 0.89 -2.28 -16.38
C HIS A 233 2.28 -1.74 -16.75
N TYR A 234 2.67 -0.59 -16.21
CA TYR A 234 4.01 -0.05 -16.43
C TYR A 234 5.13 -0.99 -15.97
N THR A 235 4.93 -1.71 -14.87
CA THR A 235 5.88 -2.74 -14.42
C THR A 235 6.11 -3.83 -15.47
N THR A 236 5.12 -4.16 -16.30
CA THR A 236 5.28 -5.16 -17.38
C THR A 236 6.17 -4.69 -18.53
N HIS A 237 6.46 -3.39 -18.62
CA HIS A 237 7.39 -2.82 -19.60
C HIS A 237 8.80 -2.64 -19.04
N THR A 238 8.99 -2.81 -17.72
CA THR A 238 10.29 -2.61 -17.08
C THR A 238 11.39 -3.47 -17.68
N THR A 239 11.09 -4.72 -18.02
CA THR A 239 12.02 -5.67 -18.65
C THR A 239 12.45 -5.21 -20.04
N THR A 240 11.55 -4.60 -20.81
CA THR A 240 11.87 -3.99 -22.10
C THR A 240 12.81 -2.79 -21.92
N PHE A 241 12.59 -1.96 -20.90
CA PHE A 241 13.51 -0.86 -20.60
C PHE A 241 14.88 -1.37 -20.17
N VAL A 242 14.94 -2.40 -19.32
CA VAL A 242 16.21 -2.98 -18.89
C VAL A 242 16.98 -3.62 -20.05
N HIS A 243 16.29 -4.29 -20.97
CA HIS A 243 16.90 -4.81 -22.20
C HIS A 243 17.51 -3.70 -23.07
N ASN A 244 16.85 -2.53 -23.17
CA ASN A 244 17.28 -1.46 -24.08
C ASN A 244 18.29 -0.49 -23.46
N PHE A 245 18.21 -0.23 -22.16
CA PHE A 245 18.99 0.80 -21.47
C PHE A 245 20.03 0.23 -20.50
N GLY A 246 20.04 -1.09 -20.27
CA GLY A 246 20.90 -1.74 -19.28
C GLY A 246 20.23 -1.90 -17.92
N PRO A 247 20.97 -2.27 -16.87
CA PRO A 247 20.44 -2.46 -15.52
C PRO A 247 19.65 -1.27 -14.95
N LEU A 248 18.69 -1.53 -14.05
CA LEU A 248 17.81 -0.49 -13.48
C LEU A 248 18.56 0.71 -12.85
N HIS A 249 19.71 0.46 -12.24
CA HIS A 249 20.46 1.51 -11.53
C HIS A 249 21.07 2.57 -12.46
N ASP A 250 21.17 2.28 -13.75
CA ASP A 250 21.72 3.21 -14.74
C ASP A 250 20.69 4.26 -15.18
N PHE A 251 19.39 3.97 -15.06
CA PHE A 251 18.33 4.86 -15.56
C PHE A 251 17.18 5.13 -14.57
N TRP A 252 17.25 4.61 -13.34
CA TRP A 252 16.26 4.92 -12.31
C TRP A 252 16.29 6.39 -11.85
N THR A 253 15.18 6.86 -11.29
CA THR A 253 15.03 8.28 -10.95
C THR A 253 15.52 8.65 -9.54
N PHE A 254 15.97 7.69 -8.74
CA PHE A 254 16.40 7.93 -7.35
C PHE A 254 17.53 8.95 -7.26
N LEU A 255 18.48 8.92 -8.19
CA LEU A 255 19.56 9.92 -8.24
C LEU A 255 19.01 11.33 -8.45
N PHE A 256 18.11 11.52 -9.42
CA PHE A 256 17.51 12.81 -9.72
C PHE A 256 16.63 13.32 -8.56
N GLU A 257 15.87 12.44 -7.90
CA GLU A 257 15.08 12.81 -6.73
C GLU A 257 15.96 13.26 -5.55
N ARG A 258 17.08 12.57 -5.33
CA ARG A 258 18.05 12.99 -4.32
C ARG A 258 18.67 14.34 -4.65
N LEU A 259 19.03 14.57 -5.91
CA LEU A 259 19.54 15.85 -6.38
C LEU A 259 18.49 16.96 -6.24
N ASN A 260 17.22 16.70 -6.57
CA ASN A 260 16.11 17.63 -6.37
C ASN A 260 15.96 18.02 -4.90
N LYS A 261 16.13 17.07 -3.98
CA LYS A 261 16.13 17.35 -2.54
C LYS A 261 17.30 18.25 -2.14
N VAL A 262 18.50 18.00 -2.65
CA VAL A 262 19.67 18.86 -2.43
C VAL A 262 19.42 20.26 -2.97
N LEU A 263 18.86 20.38 -4.18
CA LEU A 263 18.51 21.66 -4.79
C LEU A 263 17.51 22.45 -3.93
N LYS A 264 16.52 21.78 -3.35
CA LYS A 264 15.54 22.41 -2.44
C LYS A 264 16.12 22.85 -1.09
N LEU A 265 17.30 22.38 -0.69
CA LEU A 265 17.95 22.79 0.55
C LEU A 265 18.70 24.12 0.42
N PHE A 266 19.01 24.57 -0.81
CA PHE A 266 19.61 25.88 -1.00
C PHE A 266 18.59 26.96 -0.61
N LYS A 267 18.97 27.79 0.37
CA LYS A 267 18.19 28.97 0.72
C LYS A 267 18.26 29.94 -0.44
N THR A 268 17.13 30.14 -1.12
CA THR A 268 17.06 31.08 -2.24
C THR A 268 17.04 32.55 -1.80
N ASN A 269 17.05 32.86 -0.48
CA ASN A 269 17.17 34.19 0.14
C ASN A 269 16.41 35.33 -0.58
N ASN A 270 15.32 35.03 -1.28
CA ASN A 270 14.59 35.95 -2.16
C ASN A 270 15.39 36.52 -3.36
N HIS A 271 16.51 35.91 -3.72
CA HIS A 271 17.30 36.19 -4.93
C HIS A 271 16.56 35.60 -6.14
N SER A 272 15.55 36.34 -6.59
CA SER A 272 14.77 36.07 -7.79
C SER A 272 15.27 36.93 -8.95
N GLY A 273 14.85 36.63 -10.19
CA GLY A 273 15.21 37.46 -11.35
C GLY A 273 16.52 37.08 -12.05
N GLY A 274 16.96 35.82 -11.98
CA GLY A 274 18.12 35.32 -12.74
C GLY A 274 19.43 35.24 -11.97
N GLU A 275 19.50 35.78 -10.74
CA GLU A 275 20.72 35.79 -9.93
C GLU A 275 21.16 34.39 -9.50
N LEU A 276 20.18 33.54 -9.15
CA LEU A 276 20.42 32.16 -8.73
C LEU A 276 20.93 31.34 -9.92
N GLU A 277 20.26 31.47 -11.07
CA GLU A 277 20.62 30.84 -12.34
C GLU A 277 22.01 31.25 -12.80
N THR A 278 22.37 32.54 -12.67
CA THR A 278 23.70 33.05 -13.01
C THR A 278 24.76 32.45 -12.09
N THR A 279 24.49 32.33 -10.79
CA THR A 279 25.41 31.71 -9.83
C THR A 279 25.65 30.24 -10.15
N PHE A 280 24.58 29.46 -10.40
CA PHE A 280 24.70 28.07 -10.82
C PHE A 280 25.49 27.92 -12.13
N PHE A 281 25.26 28.81 -13.10
CA PHE A 281 25.96 28.79 -14.38
C PHE A 281 27.45 29.13 -14.26
N CYS A 282 27.81 30.12 -13.44
CA CYS A 282 29.20 30.46 -13.15
C CYS A 282 29.94 29.30 -12.47
N GLU A 283 29.33 28.67 -11.47
CA GLU A 283 29.92 27.50 -10.80
C GLU A 283 30.09 26.31 -11.74
N PHE A 284 29.09 26.05 -12.60
CA PHE A 284 29.21 25.01 -13.63
C PHE A 284 30.41 25.28 -14.55
N HIS A 285 30.58 26.53 -15.01
CA HIS A 285 31.72 26.93 -15.83
C HIS A 285 33.06 26.75 -15.11
N HIS A 286 33.14 27.10 -13.83
CA HIS A 286 34.34 26.90 -13.02
C HIS A 286 34.70 25.41 -12.87
N MET A 287 33.71 24.54 -12.66
CA MET A 287 33.93 23.08 -12.59
C MET A 287 34.47 22.52 -13.91
N CYS A 288 33.93 22.95 -15.05
CA CYS A 288 34.39 22.51 -16.37
C CYS A 288 35.80 23.00 -16.72
N GLN A 289 36.27 24.09 -16.13
CA GLN A 289 37.62 24.63 -16.35
C GLN A 289 38.67 24.01 -15.42
N SER A 290 38.24 23.37 -14.33
CA SER A 290 39.12 22.79 -13.30
C SER A 290 39.25 21.26 -13.36
N SER A 291 38.53 20.60 -14.28
CA SER A 291 38.64 19.16 -14.59
C SER A 291 39.47 18.93 -15.84
#